data_AF-A3VBE9-F1
#
_entry.id   AF-A3VBE9-F1
#
_cell.length_a   1.000
_cell.length_b   1.000
_cell.length_c   1.000
_cell.angle_alpha   90.00
_cell.angle_beta   90.00
_cell.angle_gamma   90.00
#
_symmetry.space_group_name_H-M   'P 1'
#
loop_
_entity.id
_entity.type
_entity.pdbx_description
1 polymer ?
#
loop_
_entity_poly.entity_id
_entity_poly.type
_entity_poly.pdbx_seq_one_letter_code
_entity_poly.pdbx_strand_id
1 'polypeptide(L)'
;MSIFAGVSGVLNGVFGASVTITPDGEAARAIQAVFRENPVTVPDGDGREIVTVLPVLSVPRDVEASLASGTVVEPGNGRTYQVVNGLPSGSPADDGFTIYELEEIDP
;
A
#
# COMPACT_ATOMS: atom_id res chain seq x y z
N MET A 1 27.72 -21.20 -17.54
CA MET A 1 26.83 -21.72 -16.49
C MET A 1 25.90 -20.57 -16.12
N SER A 2 24.61 -20.70 -16.47
CA SER A 2 23.69 -19.57 -16.67
C SER A 2 23.34 -18.78 -15.39
N ILE A 3 23.30 -17.46 -15.58
CA ILE A 3 23.02 -16.37 -14.65
C ILE A 3 21.51 -16.06 -14.55
N PHE A 4 20.64 -16.97 -14.13
CA PHE A 4 19.21 -16.61 -14.01
C PHE A 4 18.54 -17.32 -12.82
N ALA A 5 18.78 -16.81 -11.61
CA ALA A 5 18.07 -17.22 -10.40
C ALA A 5 17.49 -16.02 -9.62
N GLY A 6 17.30 -14.86 -10.26
CA GLY A 6 17.06 -13.59 -9.56
C GLY A 6 15.89 -12.73 -10.05
N VAL A 7 14.88 -13.28 -10.73
CA VAL A 7 13.78 -12.43 -11.28
C VAL A 7 12.37 -12.87 -10.84
N SER A 8 12.20 -13.99 -10.13
CA SER A 8 10.87 -14.45 -9.74
C SER A 8 10.17 -13.58 -8.68
N GLY A 9 10.90 -12.70 -7.98
CA GLY A 9 10.33 -11.83 -6.94
C GLY A 9 9.87 -10.45 -7.42
N VAL A 10 10.29 -10.02 -8.61
CA VAL A 10 10.15 -8.61 -9.04
C VAL A 10 8.89 -8.38 -9.88
N LEU A 11 8.34 -9.43 -10.51
CA LEU A 11 7.18 -9.29 -11.40
C LEU A 11 5.85 -9.09 -10.66
N ASN A 12 5.71 -9.55 -9.41
CA ASN A 12 4.56 -9.20 -8.56
C ASN A 12 4.57 -7.73 -8.13
N GLY A 13 5.73 -7.06 -8.16
CA GLY A 13 5.86 -5.66 -7.76
C GLY A 13 5.25 -4.66 -8.74
N VAL A 14 4.92 -5.09 -9.97
CA VAL A 14 4.40 -4.24 -11.06
C VAL A 14 2.90 -4.42 -11.28
N PHE A 15 2.35 -5.63 -11.12
CA PHE A 15 0.92 -5.90 -11.35
C PHE A 15 0.04 -5.82 -10.10
N GLY A 16 0.65 -5.71 -8.91
CA GLY A 16 -0.06 -5.82 -7.65
C GLY A 16 -0.21 -7.27 -7.17
N ALA A 17 -0.60 -7.41 -5.91
CA ALA A 17 -1.00 -8.65 -5.28
C ALA A 17 -2.49 -8.59 -4.91
N SER A 18 -3.08 -9.74 -4.64
CA SER A 18 -4.43 -9.80 -4.07
C SER A 18 -4.38 -9.27 -2.64
N VAL A 19 -5.04 -8.14 -2.40
CA VAL A 19 -5.19 -7.50 -1.09
C VAL A 19 -6.65 -7.59 -0.69
N THR A 20 -6.94 -8.10 0.51
CA THR A 20 -8.31 -8.09 1.03
C THR A 20 -8.59 -6.72 1.63
N ILE A 21 -9.70 -6.12 1.24
CA ILE A 21 -10.21 -4.89 1.86
C ILE A 21 -11.56 -5.17 2.50
N THR A 22 -11.81 -4.54 3.64
CA THR A 22 -13.11 -4.54 4.30
C THR A 22 -13.49 -3.08 4.59
N PRO A 23 -14.20 -2.42 3.66
CA PRO A 23 -14.74 -1.09 3.91
C PRO A 23 -15.77 -1.12 5.04
N ASP A 24 -15.93 0.00 5.74
CA ASP A 24 -16.91 0.08 6.83
C ASP A 24 -18.33 -0.18 6.32
N GLY A 25 -19.04 -1.10 6.97
CA GLY A 25 -20.38 -1.52 6.57
C GLY A 25 -20.49 -2.33 5.27
N GLU A 26 -19.37 -2.66 4.60
CA GLU A 26 -19.34 -3.49 3.39
C GLU A 26 -18.73 -4.87 3.64
N ALA A 27 -19.05 -5.84 2.77
CA ALA A 27 -18.44 -7.16 2.83
C ALA A 27 -16.97 -7.11 2.39
N ALA A 28 -16.14 -7.92 3.05
CA ALA A 28 -14.75 -8.10 2.67
C ALA A 28 -14.63 -8.57 1.21
N ARG A 29 -13.73 -7.95 0.44
CA ARG A 29 -13.47 -8.31 -0.95
C ARG A 29 -11.98 -8.22 -1.28
N ALA A 30 -11.54 -9.08 -2.18
CA ALA A 30 -10.18 -9.03 -2.71
C ALA A 30 -10.09 -8.04 -3.87
N ILE A 31 -9.08 -7.17 -3.84
CA ILE A 31 -8.72 -6.26 -4.92
C ILE A 31 -7.28 -6.52 -5.37
N GLN A 32 -6.96 -6.18 -6.61
CA GLN A 32 -5.57 -6.14 -7.07
C GLN A 32 -4.97 -4.79 -6.70
N ALA A 33 -3.93 -4.80 -5.87
CA ALA A 33 -3.27 -3.58 -5.41
C ALA A 33 -1.80 -3.85 -5.05
N VAL A 34 -0.99 -2.79 -5.01
CA VAL A 34 0.43 -2.89 -4.64
C VAL A 34 0.59 -2.38 -3.22
N PHE A 35 0.82 -3.28 -2.27
CA PHE A 35 1.21 -2.92 -0.91
C PHE A 35 2.73 -2.74 -0.81
N ARG A 36 3.18 -1.65 -0.20
CA ARG A 36 4.61 -1.37 0.04
C ARG A 36 4.82 -0.79 1.42
N GLU A 37 5.86 -1.26 2.09
CA GLU A 37 6.36 -0.67 3.34
C GLU A 37 7.69 0.01 3.00
N ASN A 38 7.62 1.30 2.67
CA ASN A 38 8.81 2.05 2.33
C ASN A 38 9.34 2.72 3.60
N PRO A 39 10.61 2.45 3.99
CA PRO A 39 11.26 3.26 5.00
C PRO A 39 11.43 4.68 4.44
N VAL A 40 10.91 5.66 5.16
CA VAL A 40 11.09 7.08 4.85
C VAL A 40 11.84 7.75 5.99
N THR A 41 12.68 8.71 5.63
CA THR A 41 13.36 9.55 6.60
C THR A 41 12.55 10.81 6.80
N VAL A 42 12.09 11.06 8.02
CA VAL A 42 11.31 12.24 8.40
C VAL A 42 12.12 13.03 9.43
N PRO A 43 12.23 14.36 9.30
CA PRO A 43 12.82 15.16 10.37
C PRO A 43 11.91 15.15 11.60
N ASP A 44 12.48 14.89 12.77
CA ASP A 44 11.82 15.07 14.05
C ASP A 44 11.76 16.56 14.45
N GLY A 45 11.03 16.86 15.52
CA GLY A 45 10.87 18.24 16.03
C GLY A 45 12.17 18.91 16.49
N ASP A 46 13.26 18.15 16.67
CA ASP A 46 14.60 18.62 17.04
C ASP A 46 15.56 18.69 15.83
N GLY A 47 15.05 18.43 14.61
CA GLY A 47 15.83 18.46 13.37
C GLY A 47 16.70 17.23 13.12
N ARG A 48 16.45 16.12 13.83
CA ARG A 48 17.12 14.83 13.59
C ARG A 48 16.30 13.99 12.64
N GLU A 49 16.99 13.30 11.75
CA GLU A 49 16.37 12.38 10.80
C GLU A 49 15.99 11.07 11.50
N ILE A 50 14.68 10.78 11.59
CA ILE A 50 14.17 9.49 12.04
C ILE A 50 13.74 8.66 10.83
N VAL A 51 14.12 7.38 10.81
CA VAL A 51 13.61 6.42 9.83
C VAL A 51 12.30 5.86 10.38
N THR A 52 11.20 6.13 9.69
CA THR A 52 9.91 5.51 9.97
C THR A 52 9.47 4.66 8.77
N VAL A 53 8.65 3.65 9.00
CA VAL A 53 8.05 2.87 7.93
C VAL A 53 6.68 3.46 7.67
N LEU A 54 6.42 3.88 6.44
CA LEU A 54 5.08 4.28 6.01
C LEU A 54 4.51 3.17 5.12
N PRO A 55 3.56 2.38 5.63
CA PRO A 55 2.83 1.42 4.81
C PRO A 55 1.90 2.18 3.85
N VAL A 56 2.02 1.88 2.57
CA VAL A 56 1.22 2.49 1.50
C VAL A 56 0.58 1.43 0.63
N LEU A 57 -0.62 1.72 0.14
CA LEU A 57 -1.35 0.89 -0.80
C LEU A 57 -1.59 1.68 -2.08
N SER A 58 -1.01 1.23 -3.19
CA SER A 58 -1.30 1.77 -4.51
C SER A 58 -2.37 0.92 -5.18
N VAL A 59 -3.55 1.51 -5.39
CA VAL A 59 -4.68 0.86 -6.04
C VAL A 59 -4.82 1.37 -7.47
N PRO A 60 -4.87 0.49 -8.49
CA PRO A 60 -5.15 0.90 -9.85
C PRO A 60 -6.50 1.63 -9.98
N ARG A 61 -6.58 2.66 -10.82
CA ARG A 61 -7.82 3.44 -11.03
C ARG A 61 -8.93 2.64 -11.71
N ASP A 62 -8.58 1.66 -12.53
CA ASP A 62 -9.51 0.73 -13.19
C ASP A 62 -10.14 -0.27 -12.21
N VAL A 63 -9.54 -0.46 -11.04
CA VAL A 63 -10.11 -1.20 -9.90
C VAL A 63 -11.11 -0.33 -9.11
N GLU A 64 -11.25 0.95 -9.48
CA GLU A 64 -12.24 1.94 -9.00
C GLU A 64 -12.50 1.90 -7.48
N ALA A 65 -11.46 1.69 -6.67
CA ALA A 65 -11.61 1.64 -5.23
C ALA A 65 -11.26 3.01 -4.65
N SER A 66 -12.24 3.91 -4.57
CA SER A 66 -12.13 5.04 -3.65
C SER A 66 -12.29 4.51 -2.23
N LEU A 67 -11.20 3.99 -1.65
CA LEU A 67 -11.22 3.46 -0.29
C LEU A 67 -11.48 4.61 0.68
N ALA A 68 -12.52 4.46 1.50
CA ALA A 68 -12.80 5.39 2.57
C ALA A 68 -11.76 5.24 3.68
N SER A 69 -11.41 6.34 4.34
CA SER A 69 -10.70 6.27 5.62
C SER A 69 -11.49 5.37 6.57
N GLY A 70 -10.77 4.54 7.30
CA GLY A 70 -11.35 3.52 8.17
C GLY A 70 -11.43 2.12 7.54
N THR A 71 -11.24 2.01 6.22
CA THR A 71 -11.23 0.70 5.52
C THR A 71 -10.10 -0.18 6.04
N VAL A 72 -10.43 -1.41 6.44
CA VAL A 72 -9.46 -2.41 6.87
C VAL A 72 -8.80 -3.05 5.64
N VAL A 73 -7.48 -3.22 5.70
CA VAL A 73 -6.65 -3.74 4.62
C VAL A 73 -5.79 -4.87 5.14
N GLU A 74 -5.88 -6.02 4.48
CA GLU A 74 -5.09 -7.22 4.77
C GLU A 74 -4.28 -7.59 3.51
N PRO A 75 -3.00 -7.21 3.44
CA PRO A 75 -2.15 -7.51 2.29
C PRO A 75 -1.66 -8.97 2.26
N GLY A 76 -2.04 -9.80 3.24
CA GLY A 76 -1.63 -11.21 3.33
C GLY A 76 -0.25 -11.43 3.95
N ASN A 77 0.36 -10.40 4.54
CA ASN A 77 1.62 -10.50 5.28
C ASN A 77 1.44 -10.89 6.76
N GLY A 78 0.20 -11.20 7.17
CA GLY A 78 -0.15 -11.53 8.56
C GLY A 78 -0.37 -10.32 9.47
N ARG A 79 -0.32 -9.10 8.93
CA ARG A 79 -0.64 -7.84 9.63
C ARG A 79 -1.89 -7.22 9.02
N THR A 80 -2.58 -6.43 9.83
CA THR A 80 -3.81 -5.74 9.45
C THR A 80 -3.57 -4.24 9.54
N TYR A 81 -4.08 -3.53 8.55
CA TYR A 81 -3.90 -2.10 8.43
C TYR A 81 -5.25 -1.41 8.23
N GLN A 82 -5.28 -0.11 8.43
CA GLN A 82 -6.44 0.73 8.18
C GLN A 82 -6.05 1.90 7.29
N VAL A 83 -6.90 2.24 6.31
CA VAL A 83 -6.73 3.45 5.51
C VAL A 83 -6.93 4.66 6.41
N VAL A 84 -5.90 5.48 6.57
CA VAL A 84 -6.00 6.73 7.33
C VAL A 84 -6.23 7.91 6.40
N ASN A 85 -5.60 7.89 5.23
CA ASN A 85 -5.64 9.00 4.29
C ASN A 85 -5.52 8.52 2.85
N GLY A 86 -6.28 9.16 1.95
CA GLY A 86 -6.15 8.97 0.51
C GLY A 86 -5.44 10.17 -0.08
N LEU A 87 -4.21 9.99 -0.55
CA LEU A 87 -3.48 11.07 -1.20
C LEU A 87 -3.87 11.09 -2.68
N PRO A 88 -4.52 12.16 -3.18
CA PRO A 88 -4.51 12.41 -4.62
C PRO A 88 -3.04 12.58 -4.99
N SER A 89 -2.51 11.71 -5.84
CA SER A 89 -1.09 11.72 -6.22
C SER A 89 -0.71 13.11 -6.73
N GLY A 90 -0.07 13.93 -5.89
CA GLY A 90 0.41 15.27 -6.24
C GLY A 90 1.60 15.24 -7.21
N SER A 91 2.14 14.04 -7.49
CA SER A 91 3.01 13.77 -8.63
C SER A 91 2.23 12.99 -9.68
N PRO A 92 2.27 13.40 -10.96
CA PRO A 92 1.82 12.58 -12.07
C PRO A 92 2.82 11.43 -12.21
N ALA A 93 2.66 10.38 -11.42
CA ALA A 93 2.94 9.08 -11.97
C ALA A 93 1.86 8.88 -13.04
N ASP A 94 2.24 8.93 -14.31
CA ASP A 94 1.42 8.64 -15.50
C ASP A 94 0.84 7.20 -15.50
N ASP A 95 0.82 6.55 -14.34
CA ASP A 95 0.75 5.11 -14.14
C ASP A 95 -0.65 4.64 -13.71
N GLY A 96 -1.59 5.56 -13.49
CA GLY A 96 -3.00 5.22 -13.25
C GLY A 96 -3.32 4.61 -11.89
N PHE A 97 -2.55 4.93 -10.84
CA PHE A 97 -2.81 4.47 -9.46
C PHE A 97 -3.32 5.59 -8.54
N THR A 98 -4.10 5.22 -7.52
CA THR A 98 -4.44 6.03 -6.34
C THR A 98 -3.68 5.50 -5.14
N ILE A 99 -3.04 6.39 -4.36
CA ILE A 99 -2.20 6.00 -3.22
C ILE A 99 -2.97 6.24 -1.92
N TYR A 100 -3.01 5.22 -1.07
CA TYR A 100 -3.56 5.28 0.28
C TYR A 100 -2.46 5.10 1.30
N GLU A 101 -2.43 5.99 2.29
CA GLU A 101 -1.63 5.83 3.49
C GLU A 101 -2.36 4.90 4.44
N LEU A 102 -1.61 3.95 4.99
CA LEU A 102 -2.12 2.95 5.90
C LEU A 102 -1.44 3.08 7.27
N GLU A 103 -2.21 2.80 8.31
CA GLU A 103 -1.71 2.63 9.67
C GLU A 103 -1.92 1.17 10.10
N GLU A 104 -0.92 0.56 10.72
CA GLU A 104 -1.10 -0.77 11.29
C GLU A 104 -2.05 -0.69 12.48
N ILE A 105 -3.00 -1.62 12.55
CA ILE A 105 -3.89 -1.78 13.69
C ILE A 105 -3.56 -3.09 14.40
N ASP A 106 -3.32 -3.01 15.71
CA ASP A 106 -3.25 -4.20 16.55
C ASP A 106 -4.67 -4.76 16.74
N PRO A 107 -4.87 -6.08 16.66
CA PRO A 107 -6.17 -6.73 16.84
C PRO A 107 -6.72 -6.66 18.27
#